data_AF-A0A2L2Z6P9-F1
#
_entry.id   AF-A0A2L2Z6P9-F1
#
_cell.length_a   1.000
_cell.length_b   1.000
_cell.length_c   1.000
_cell.angle_alpha   90.00
_cell.angle_beta   90.00
_cell.angle_gamma   90.00
#
_symmetry.space_group_name_H-M   'P 1'
#
loop_
_entity.id
_entity.type
_entity.pdbx_description
1 polymer ?
#
loop_
_entity_poly.entity_id
_entity_poly.type
_entity_poly.pdbx_seq_one_letter_code
_entity_poly.pdbx_strand_id
1 'polypeptide(L)'
;PISPECSSIGLTFEEESRYGLCSHLTLKCSYCDFSEGFSSSPTIHNASEINMRLVYGMRQLGKGHSAAKLFCATLNLPPPNEVK
;
A
#
# COMPACT_ATOMS: atom_id res chain seq x y z
N PRO A 1 16.43 6.06 -17.59
CA PRO A 1 16.74 4.66 -17.94
C PRO A 1 17.53 3.99 -16.80
N ILE A 2 17.08 2.84 -16.31
CA ILE A 2 17.76 2.10 -15.22
C ILE A 2 19.11 1.61 -15.77
N SER A 3 20.21 1.95 -15.10
CA SER A 3 21.55 1.50 -15.51
C SER A 3 21.72 -0.01 -15.23
N PRO A 4 22.63 -0.72 -15.94
CA PRO A 4 22.89 -2.14 -15.69
C PRO A 4 23.27 -2.45 -14.24
N GLU A 5 23.92 -1.51 -13.57
CA GLU A 5 24.36 -1.58 -12.16
C GLU A 5 23.17 -1.52 -11.16
N CYS A 6 22.08 -0.83 -11.53
CA CYS A 6 20.87 -0.81 -10.70
C CYS A 6 20.09 -2.13 -10.77
N SER A 7 20.25 -2.94 -11.83
CA SER A 7 19.45 -4.17 -12.01
C SER A 7 19.85 -5.32 -11.07
N SER A 8 20.98 -5.22 -10.38
CA SER A 8 21.54 -6.35 -9.62
C SER A 8 21.48 -6.19 -8.10
N ILE A 9 21.82 -5.01 -7.53
CA ILE A 9 21.98 -4.87 -6.05
C ILE A 9 21.53 -3.49 -5.51
N GLY A 10 21.29 -2.48 -6.36
CA GLY A 10 21.16 -1.09 -5.92
C GLY A 10 19.76 -0.55 -5.61
N LEU A 11 18.70 -1.34 -5.81
CA LEU A 11 17.33 -0.86 -5.69
C LEU A 11 16.76 -1.11 -4.29
N THR A 12 16.25 -0.06 -3.65
CA THR A 12 15.58 -0.12 -2.35
C THR A 12 14.17 0.45 -2.45
N PHE A 13 13.25 -0.12 -1.67
CA PHE A 13 11.92 0.44 -1.47
C PHE A 13 11.89 1.27 -0.19
N GLU A 14 11.33 2.46 -0.28
CA GLU A 14 11.01 3.30 0.87
C GLU A 14 9.50 3.55 0.91
N GLU A 15 8.88 3.36 2.06
CA GLU A 15 7.46 3.72 2.25
C GLU A 15 7.38 5.18 2.71
N GLU A 16 6.93 6.06 1.82
CA GLU A 16 6.82 7.50 2.07
C GLU A 16 5.57 7.82 2.92
N SER A 17 4.47 7.12 2.65
CA SER A 17 3.22 7.29 3.39
C SER A 17 2.31 6.07 3.26
N ARG A 18 1.31 5.99 4.13
CA ARG A 18 0.29 4.96 4.10
C ARG A 18 -1.10 5.55 4.35
N TYR A 19 -2.06 5.13 3.54
CA TYR A 19 -3.48 5.41 3.71
C TYR A 19 -4.24 4.09 3.76
N GLY A 20 -4.56 3.65 4.97
CA GLY A 20 -5.23 2.38 5.24
C GLY A 20 -4.32 1.22 4.87
N LEU A 21 -4.78 0.39 3.93
CA LEU A 21 -4.00 -0.72 3.37
C LEU A 21 -3.15 -0.33 2.15
N CYS A 22 -3.21 0.93 1.72
CA CYS A 22 -2.44 1.42 0.57
C CYS A 22 -1.17 2.13 1.02
N SER A 23 -0.03 1.67 0.53
CA SER A 23 1.27 2.30 0.77
C SER A 23 1.67 3.10 -0.46
N HIS A 24 2.20 4.31 -0.25
CA HIS A 24 2.95 5.04 -1.26
C HIS A 24 4.43 4.69 -1.11
N LEU A 25 4.98 4.10 -2.15
CA LEU A 25 6.32 3.53 -2.17
C LEU A 25 7.17 4.29 -3.18
N THR A 26 8.42 4.55 -2.81
CA THR A 26 9.43 5.04 -3.76
C THR A 26 10.46 3.95 -3.97
N LEU A 27 10.70 3.59 -5.23
CA LEU A 27 11.81 2.75 -5.64
C LEU A 27 12.99 3.65 -5.98
N LYS A 28 14.08 3.56 -5.20
CA LYS A 28 15.28 4.40 -5.37
C LYS A 28 16.48 3.52 -5.73
N CYS A 29 17.36 4.00 -6.62
CA CYS A 29 18.66 3.38 -6.85
C CYS A 29 19.72 4.06 -5.97
N SER A 30 20.52 3.28 -5.26
CA SER A 30 21.59 3.80 -4.38
C SER A 30 22.80 4.34 -5.16
N TYR A 31 22.89 4.04 -6.46
CA TYR A 31 24.06 4.32 -7.29
C TYR A 31 23.78 5.33 -8.41
N CYS A 32 22.52 5.77 -8.60
CA CYS A 32 22.17 6.78 -9.59
C CYS A 32 20.91 7.55 -9.20
N ASP A 33 20.56 8.58 -9.96
CA ASP A 33 19.41 9.46 -9.69
C ASP A 33 18.03 8.83 -10.01
N PHE A 34 17.96 7.51 -10.21
CA PHE A 34 16.70 6.83 -10.44
C PHE A 34 15.85 6.82 -9.16
N SER A 35 14.67 7.42 -9.25
CA SER A 35 13.65 7.41 -8.21
C SER A 35 12.27 7.43 -8.85
N GLU A 36 11.46 6.40 -8.60
CA GLU A 36 10.06 6.37 -9.04
C GLU A 36 9.12 6.06 -7.89
N GLY A 37 8.11 6.92 -7.72
CA GLY A 37 7.03 6.75 -6.77
C GLY A 37 5.84 6.01 -7.38
N PHE A 38 5.29 5.03 -6.66
CA PHE A 38 4.08 4.32 -7.04
C PHE A 38 3.27 3.95 -5.80
N SER A 39 2.00 3.61 -5.99
CA SER A 39 1.14 3.13 -4.90
C SER A 39 0.99 1.62 -4.97
N SER A 40 0.93 0.94 -3.81
CA SER A 40 0.76 -0.51 -3.74
C SER A 40 -0.61 -0.98 -4.24
N SER A 41 -1.57 -0.06 -4.39
CA SER A 41 -2.89 -0.29 -4.96
C SER A 41 -3.28 0.88 -5.87
N PRO A 42 -4.01 0.63 -6.98
CA PRO A 42 -4.58 1.69 -7.79
C PRO A 42 -5.48 2.63 -6.99
N THR A 43 -5.55 3.89 -7.41
CA THR A 43 -6.52 4.86 -6.91
C THR A 43 -7.61 5.05 -7.94
N ILE A 44 -8.87 4.86 -7.53
CA ILE A 44 -10.05 5.03 -8.38
C ILE A 44 -10.93 6.08 -7.70
N HIS A 45 -11.28 7.16 -8.40
CA HIS A 45 -12.10 8.26 -7.87
C HIS A 45 -11.62 8.79 -6.50
N ASN A 46 -10.31 8.99 -6.34
CA ASN A 46 -9.68 9.44 -5.08
C ASN A 46 -9.78 8.45 -3.90
N ALA A 47 -10.15 7.19 -4.16
CA ALA A 47 -10.14 6.13 -3.17
C ALA A 47 -9.18 5.02 -3.58
N SER A 48 -8.36 4.55 -2.64
CA SER A 48 -7.53 3.38 -2.90
C SER A 48 -8.38 2.13 -3.07
N GLU A 49 -8.14 1.39 -4.14
CA GLU A 49 -8.91 0.22 -4.52
C GLU A 49 -8.92 -0.87 -3.43
N ILE A 50 -7.77 -1.13 -2.81
CA ILE A 50 -7.67 -2.11 -1.71
C ILE A 50 -8.51 -1.72 -0.49
N ASN A 51 -8.60 -0.42 -0.19
CA ASN A 51 -9.45 0.07 0.91
C ASN A 51 -10.93 -0.09 0.57
N MET A 52 -11.32 0.18 -0.68
CA MET A 52 -12.70 -0.05 -1.14
C MET A 52 -13.08 -1.52 -1.07
N ARG A 53 -12.19 -2.43 -1.51
CA ARG A 53 -12.42 -3.88 -1.43
C ARG A 53 -12.63 -4.34 0.01
N LEU A 54 -11.84 -3.84 0.96
CA LEU A 54 -12.02 -4.15 2.37
C LEU A 54 -13.40 -3.69 2.88
N VAL A 55 -13.76 -2.42 2.62
CA VAL A 55 -15.03 -1.85 3.09
C VAL A 55 -16.23 -2.59 2.49
N TYR A 56 -16.25 -2.81 1.18
CA TYR A 56 -17.34 -3.51 0.52
C TYR A 56 -17.39 -4.99 0.88
N GLY A 57 -16.24 -5.64 1.08
CA GLY A 57 -16.18 -7.02 1.55
C GLY A 57 -16.80 -7.16 2.96
N MET A 58 -16.39 -6.30 3.89
CA MET A 58 -16.93 -6.28 5.25
C MET A 58 -18.43 -5.96 5.25
N ARG A 59 -18.88 -5.01 4.42
CA ARG A 59 -20.31 -4.69 4.27
C ARG A 59 -21.14 -5.89 3.78
N GLN A 60 -20.66 -6.60 2.77
CA GLN A 60 -21.33 -7.81 2.25
C GLN A 60 -21.43 -8.92 3.30
N LEU A 61 -20.44 -9.02 4.20
CA LEU A 61 -20.43 -9.97 5.30
C LEU A 61 -21.26 -9.52 6.52
N GLY A 62 -21.84 -8.31 6.50
CA GLY A 62 -22.51 -7.72 7.66
C GLY A 62 -21.55 -7.47 8.83
N LYS A 63 -20.28 -7.21 8.53
CA LYS A 63 -19.21 -7.00 9.51
C LYS A 63 -18.75 -5.55 9.51
N GLY A 64 -18.56 -5.02 10.72
CA GLY A 64 -18.09 -3.66 10.93
C GLY A 64 -16.57 -3.56 11.06
N HIS A 65 -16.12 -2.38 11.49
CA HIS A 65 -14.71 -2.03 11.62
C HIS A 65 -13.91 -2.97 12.55
N SER A 66 -14.49 -3.44 13.66
CA SER A 66 -13.80 -4.36 14.58
C SER A 66 -13.40 -5.68 13.92
N ALA A 67 -14.27 -6.22 13.06
CA ALA A 67 -13.97 -7.42 12.28
C ALA A 67 -12.92 -7.13 11.19
N ALA A 68 -12.95 -5.95 10.59
CA ALA A 68 -11.92 -5.51 9.65
C ALA A 68 -10.54 -5.42 10.32
N LYS A 69 -10.45 -4.86 11.54
CA LYS A 69 -9.21 -4.85 12.34
C LYS A 69 -8.71 -6.27 12.62
N LEU A 70 -9.60 -7.17 13.05
CA LEU A 70 -9.24 -8.58 13.30
C LEU A 70 -8.75 -9.28 12.02
N PHE A 71 -9.42 -9.05 10.89
CA PHE A 71 -9.03 -9.59 9.60
C PHE A 71 -7.63 -9.10 9.19
N CYS A 72 -7.38 -7.80 9.28
CA CYS A 72 -6.07 -7.23 8.99
C CYS A 72 -4.99 -7.79 9.93
N ALA A 73 -5.26 -7.89 11.23
CA ALA A 73 -4.33 -8.47 12.20
C ALA A 73 -4.02 -9.95 11.91
N THR A 74 -5.04 -10.74 11.55
CA THR A 74 -4.89 -12.15 11.16
C THR A 74 -3.96 -12.33 9.95
N LEU A 75 -3.98 -11.37 9.03
CA LEU A 75 -3.14 -11.38 7.82
C LEU A 75 -1.80 -10.64 7.99
N ASN A 76 -1.46 -10.20 9.21
CA ASN A 76 -0.29 -9.35 9.47
C ASN A 76 -0.27 -8.07 8.60
N LEU A 77 -1.44 -7.49 8.35
CA LEU A 77 -1.63 -6.24 7.64
C LEU A 77 -1.77 -5.07 8.62
N PRO A 78 -1.43 -3.84 8.19
CA PRO A 78 -1.73 -2.65 8.98
C PRO A 78 -3.22 -2.53 9.29
N PRO A 79 -3.58 -1.85 10.39
CA PRO A 79 -4.98 -1.63 10.70
C PRO A 79 -5.66 -0.81 9.58
N PRO A 80 -6.95 -1.07 9.29
CA PRO A 80 -7.71 -0.23 8.39
C PRO A 80 -7.78 1.20 8.91
N ASN A 81 -7.94 2.17 8.00
CA ASN A 81 -8.03 3.60 8.35
C ASN A 81 -8.98 3.83 9.53
N GLU A 82 -8.52 4.63 10.50
CA GLU A 82 -9.37 5.11 11.58
C GLU A 82 -10.37 6.12 11.00
N VAL A 83 -11.66 5.80 11.12
CA VAL A 83 -12.72 6.78 10.87
C VAL A 83 -12.70 7.71 12.08
N LYS A 84 -12.19 8.94 11.89
CA LYS A 84 -12.33 10.03 12.86
C LYS A 84 -13.78 10.49 12.95
#